data_AF-A0A0D2LIJ3-F1
#
_entry.id   AF-A0A0D2LIJ3-F1
#
_cell.length_a   1.000
_cell.length_b   1.000
_cell.length_c   1.000
_cell.angle_alpha   90.00
_cell.angle_beta   90.00
_cell.angle_gamma   90.00
#
_symmetry.space_group_name_H-M   'P 1'
#
loop_
_entity.id
_entity.type
_entity.pdbx_description
1 polymer ?
#
loop_
_entity_poly.entity_id
_entity_poly.type
_entity_poly.pdbx_seq_one_letter_code
_entity_poly.pdbx_strand_id
1 'polypeptide(L)'
;MEIYYQYVRLRRQFGRHAKFTDGGAEMLADIRPNADHAAACVPKNPATTVAQYRKKVEKDEEFVRTLAALGAAVEGLIKQNNSVDIYEEYFADYAADHSAEPPTAATVTVFRDPKAGPGAPRRAASCVSWHPDGAAKAVVAYSILGRS
;
A
#
# COMPACT_ATOMS: atom_id res chain seq x y z
N MET A 1 10.06 12.62 87.97
CA MET A 1 9.68 14.02 87.67
C MET A 1 10.30 14.38 86.33
N GLU A 2 9.48 14.61 85.32
CA GLU A 2 9.90 14.99 83.96
C GLU A 2 9.95 16.53 83.85
N ILE A 3 11.05 17.09 83.34
CA ILE A 3 11.20 18.53 83.11
C ILE A 3 11.03 18.78 81.60
N TYR A 4 9.92 19.40 81.22
CA TYR A 4 9.71 19.92 79.86
C TYR A 4 10.26 21.35 79.77
N TYR A 5 11.18 21.60 78.83
CA TYR A 5 11.60 22.96 78.47
C TYR A 5 10.75 23.46 77.30
N GLN A 6 9.86 24.42 77.56
CA GLN A 6 9.12 25.11 76.51
C GLN A 6 9.81 26.46 76.23
N TYR A 7 10.50 26.58 75.10
CA TYR A 7 11.11 27.83 74.67
C TYR A 7 10.07 28.73 73.98
N VAL A 8 9.50 29.67 74.73
CA VAL A 8 8.65 30.73 74.15
C VAL A 8 9.50 32.00 74.02
N ARG A 9 10.27 32.13 72.93
CA ARG A 9 10.93 33.41 72.61
C ARG A 9 9.89 34.42 72.15
N LEU A 10 9.87 35.60 72.76
CA LEU A 10 9.05 36.72 72.29
C LEU A 10 9.46 37.10 70.86
N ARG A 11 8.51 37.41 69.98
CA ARG A 11 8.81 37.80 68.57
C ARG A 11 9.86 38.91 68.43
N ARG A 12 9.94 39.84 69.41
CA ARG A 12 10.99 40.89 69.44
C ARG A 12 12.42 40.37 69.65
N GLN A 13 12.57 39.13 70.10
CA GLN A 13 13.85 38.45 70.36
C GLN A 13 14.29 37.56 69.20
N PHE A 14 13.43 37.35 68.20
CA PHE A 14 13.89 36.84 66.92
C PHE A 14 14.71 37.95 66.25
N GLY A 15 15.85 37.59 65.66
CA GLY A 15 16.79 38.54 65.07
C GLY A 15 16.11 39.49 64.08
N ARG A 16 16.78 40.62 63.79
CA ARG A 16 16.25 41.63 62.85
C ARG A 16 15.91 40.98 61.50
N HIS A 17 14.85 41.47 60.84
CA HIS A 17 14.45 40.98 59.52
C HIS A 17 15.62 41.05 58.54
N ALA A 18 15.88 39.94 57.83
CA ALA A 18 16.95 39.88 56.83
C ALA A 18 16.68 40.94 55.76
N LYS A 19 17.58 41.91 55.64
CA LYS A 19 17.53 42.90 54.56
C LYS A 19 18.24 42.29 53.36
N PHE A 20 17.49 41.65 52.49
CA PHE A 20 18.00 41.24 51.19
C PHE A 20 18.12 42.49 50.32
N THR A 21 19.34 42.78 49.90
CA THR A 21 19.64 43.74 48.83
C THR A 21 20.19 42.96 47.66
N ASP A 22 19.84 43.33 46.43
CA ASP A 22 20.46 42.75 45.22
C ASP A 22 21.93 43.20 45.15
N GLY A 23 22.78 42.50 45.89
CA GLY A 23 24.22 42.49 45.65
C GLY A 23 24.48 41.62 44.43
N GLY A 24 25.22 42.12 43.45
CA GLY A 24 25.64 41.31 42.31
C GLY A 24 26.39 40.05 42.75
N ALA A 25 26.46 39.05 41.88
CA ALA A 25 27.13 37.79 42.19
C ALA A 25 28.62 38.02 42.48
N GLU A 26 29.02 37.81 43.74
CA GLU A 26 30.42 37.80 44.17
C GLU A 26 30.89 36.34 44.28
N MET A 27 32.05 36.05 43.69
CA MET A 27 32.65 34.71 43.80
C MET A 27 33.22 34.53 45.19
N LEU A 28 32.47 33.87 46.08
CA LEU A 28 32.85 33.67 47.47
C LEU A 28 33.93 32.59 47.66
N ALA A 29 34.03 31.62 46.75
CA ALA A 29 35.07 30.58 46.76
C ALA A 29 35.23 29.92 45.39
N ASP A 30 36.48 29.67 44.99
CA ASP A 30 36.85 28.79 43.86
C ASP A 30 37.13 27.39 44.39
N ILE A 31 36.12 26.50 44.35
CA ILE A 31 36.26 25.11 44.77
C ILE A 31 36.80 24.30 43.59
N ARG A 32 38.11 24.09 43.56
CA ARG A 32 38.76 23.24 42.56
C ARG A 32 38.39 21.77 42.77
N PRO A 33 38.18 20.98 41.70
CA PRO A 33 37.99 19.55 41.81
C PRO A 33 39.15 18.89 42.56
N ASN A 34 38.83 17.99 43.51
CA ASN A 34 39.86 17.26 44.26
C ASN A 34 40.66 16.34 43.32
N ALA A 35 41.99 16.46 43.34
CA ALA A 35 42.91 15.68 42.52
C ALA A 35 42.77 14.17 42.75
N ASP A 36 42.50 13.74 43.98
CA ASP A 36 42.33 12.32 44.32
C ASP A 36 41.08 11.72 43.66
N HIS A 37 39.99 12.50 43.58
CA HIS A 37 38.74 12.08 42.94
C HIS A 37 38.81 12.16 41.41
N ALA A 38 39.68 13.02 40.86
CA ALA A 38 39.90 13.12 39.43
C ALA A 38 40.51 11.84 38.85
N ALA A 39 41.44 11.19 39.58
CA ALA A 39 42.03 9.92 39.17
C ALA A 39 41.03 8.74 39.14
N ALA A 40 39.99 8.80 39.99
CA ALA A 40 38.94 7.79 40.06
C ALA A 40 37.76 8.04 39.09
N CYS A 41 37.77 9.17 38.37
CA CYS A 41 36.72 9.49 37.41
C CYS A 41 36.86 8.61 36.17
N VAL A 42 35.93 7.66 36.00
CA VAL A 42 35.85 6.84 34.79
C VAL A 42 34.97 7.56 33.77
N PRO A 43 35.51 8.04 32.63
CA PRO A 43 34.70 8.66 31.59
C PRO A 43 33.81 7.59 30.95
N LYS A 44 32.53 7.57 31.35
CA LYS A 44 31.53 6.71 30.73
C LYS A 44 31.04 7.36 29.45
N ASN A 45 31.51 6.87 28.30
CA ASN A 45 30.94 7.26 27.03
C ASN A 45 29.53 6.61 26.90
N PRO A 46 28.45 7.39 26.74
CA PRO A 46 27.10 6.83 26.63
C PRO A 46 26.94 5.91 25.42
N ALA A 47 27.64 6.17 24.31
CA ALA A 47 27.59 5.34 23.11
C ALA A 47 28.20 3.94 23.34
N THR A 48 29.30 3.84 24.09
CA THR A 48 29.92 2.54 24.42
C THR A 48 29.07 1.77 25.42
N THR A 49 28.39 2.47 26.33
CA THR A 49 27.56 1.85 27.37
C THR A 49 26.31 1.19 26.76
N VAL A 50 25.66 1.85 25.80
CA VAL A 50 24.49 1.29 25.07
C VAL A 50 24.89 0.06 24.26
N ALA A 51 26.00 0.12 23.52
CA ALA A 51 26.48 -1.01 22.73
C ALA A 51 26.88 -2.21 23.59
N GLN A 52 27.51 -1.98 24.75
CA GLN A 52 27.85 -3.04 25.72
C GLN A 52 26.59 -3.67 26.32
N TYR A 53 25.60 -2.85 26.67
CA TYR A 53 24.34 -3.34 27.22
C TYR A 53 23.58 -4.20 26.21
N ARG A 54 23.47 -3.77 24.94
CA ARG A 54 22.89 -4.58 23.86
C ARG A 54 23.58 -5.93 23.72
N LYS A 55 24.92 -5.93 23.62
CA LYS A 55 25.70 -7.18 23.54
C LYS A 55 25.50 -8.12 24.73
N LYS A 56 25.23 -7.57 25.92
CA LYS A 56 24.94 -8.37 27.11
C LYS A 56 23.57 -9.04 26.98
N VAL A 57 22.56 -8.30 26.56
CA VAL A 57 21.19 -8.81 26.37
C VAL A 57 21.11 -9.80 25.21
N GLU A 58 21.79 -9.53 24.10
CA GLU A 58 21.79 -10.40 22.91
C GLU A 58 22.43 -11.78 23.16
N LYS A 59 23.27 -11.90 24.19
CA LYS A 59 23.88 -13.16 24.61
C LYS A 59 23.09 -13.90 25.69
N ASP A 60 22.04 -13.29 26.22
CA ASP A 60 21.20 -13.91 27.23
C ASP A 60 20.48 -15.12 26.62
N GLU A 61 20.55 -16.28 27.28
CA GLU A 61 19.95 -17.51 26.75
C GLU A 61 18.43 -17.40 26.61
N GLU A 62 17.77 -16.67 27.50
CA GLU A 62 16.33 -16.43 27.42
C GLU A 62 15.99 -15.54 26.22
N PHE A 63 16.81 -14.53 25.94
CA PHE A 63 16.69 -13.71 24.74
C PHE A 63 16.84 -14.55 23.48
N VAL A 64 17.87 -15.40 23.39
CA VAL A 64 18.11 -16.26 22.23
C VAL A 64 16.95 -17.24 22.03
N ARG A 65 16.47 -17.87 23.11
CA ARG A 65 15.36 -18.84 23.07
C ARG A 65 14.06 -18.18 22.59
N THR A 66 13.73 -17.01 23.14
CA THR A 66 12.51 -16.29 22.77
C THR A 66 12.56 -15.78 21.33
N LEU A 67 13.72 -15.26 20.90
CA LEU A 67 13.94 -14.82 19.52
C LEU A 67 13.78 -15.99 18.53
N ALA A 68 14.33 -17.16 18.84
CA ALA A 68 14.18 -18.34 17.99
C ALA A 68 12.72 -18.82 17.88
N ALA A 69 11.98 -18.84 19.00
CA ALA A 69 10.57 -19.23 19.02
C ALA A 69 9.69 -18.26 18.21
N LEU A 70 9.90 -16.96 18.37
CA LEU A 70 9.22 -15.93 17.58
C LEU A 70 9.61 -16.02 16.10
N GLY A 71 10.89 -16.25 15.81
CA GLY A 71 11.40 -16.44 14.45
C GLY A 71 10.69 -17.58 13.72
N ALA A 72 10.56 -18.74 14.35
CA ALA A 72 9.85 -19.88 13.78
C ALA A 72 8.35 -19.59 13.52
N ALA A 73 7.70 -18.86 14.44
CA ALA A 73 6.31 -18.46 14.26
C ALA A 73 6.14 -17.47 13.07
N VAL A 74 7.00 -16.45 13.00
CA VAL A 74 7.00 -15.46 11.90
C VAL A 74 7.35 -16.13 10.56
N GLU A 75 8.29 -17.07 10.54
CA GLU A 75 8.60 -17.84 9.33
C GLU A 75 7.38 -18.62 8.83
N GLY A 76 6.58 -19.20 9.75
CA GLY A 76 5.29 -19.81 9.43
C GLY A 76 4.33 -18.83 8.77
N LEU A 77 4.17 -17.63 9.34
CA LEU A 77 3.31 -16.58 8.78
C LEU A 77 3.76 -16.11 7.39
N ILE A 78 5.07 -15.95 7.18
CA ILE A 78 5.64 -15.57 5.88
C ILE A 78 5.34 -16.64 4.83
N LYS A 79 5.55 -17.92 5.17
CA LYS A 79 5.23 -19.04 4.26
C LYS A 79 3.75 -19.11 3.94
N GLN A 80 2.88 -18.85 4.91
CA GLN A 80 1.43 -18.79 4.69
C GLN A 80 1.03 -17.65 3.76
N ASN A 81 1.52 -16.44 4.00
CA ASN A 81 1.23 -15.29 3.14
C ASN A 81 1.71 -15.50 1.70
N ASN A 82 2.84 -16.20 1.52
CA ASN A 82 3.37 -16.51 0.19
C ASN A 82 2.70 -17.73 -0.47
N SER A 83 1.87 -18.49 0.24
CA SER A 83 1.24 -19.70 -0.31
C SER A 83 0.06 -19.40 -1.23
N VAL A 84 -0.64 -18.31 -0.97
CA VAL A 84 -1.75 -17.80 -1.78
C VAL A 84 -1.89 -16.31 -1.53
N ASP A 85 -1.97 -15.53 -2.59
CA ASP A 85 -2.29 -14.11 -2.47
C ASP A 85 -3.81 -13.95 -2.28
N ILE A 86 -4.22 -13.66 -1.06
CA ILE A 86 -5.64 -13.46 -0.72
C ILE A 86 -6.15 -12.07 -1.13
N TYR A 87 -5.26 -11.19 -1.60
CA TYR A 87 -5.57 -9.82 -1.98
C TYR A 87 -5.57 -9.62 -3.51
N GLU A 88 -5.26 -10.66 -4.28
CA GLU A 88 -5.27 -10.61 -5.74
C GLU A 88 -6.71 -10.51 -6.28
N GLU A 89 -6.94 -9.50 -7.12
CA GLU A 89 -8.21 -9.30 -7.82
C GLU A 89 -8.14 -9.96 -9.21
N TYR A 90 -8.83 -11.08 -9.37
CA TYR A 90 -8.92 -11.77 -10.65
C TYR A 90 -9.67 -10.90 -11.67
N PHE A 91 -9.17 -10.85 -12.90
CA PHE A 91 -9.83 -10.18 -14.03
C PHE A 91 -9.97 -8.65 -13.88
N ALA A 92 -9.14 -7.99 -13.06
CA ALA A 92 -9.22 -6.54 -12.82
C ALA A 92 -9.26 -5.69 -14.11
N ASP A 93 -8.51 -6.09 -15.15
CA ASP A 93 -8.46 -5.41 -16.45
C ASP A 93 -9.17 -6.20 -17.58
N TYR A 94 -9.91 -7.26 -17.24
CA TYR A 94 -10.56 -8.07 -18.25
C TYR A 94 -11.96 -7.52 -18.58
N ALA A 95 -12.07 -6.88 -19.74
CA ALA A 95 -13.37 -6.62 -20.34
C ALA A 95 -13.93 -7.94 -20.89
N ALA A 96 -14.96 -8.49 -20.25
CA ALA A 96 -15.64 -9.68 -20.74
C ALA A 96 -16.34 -9.38 -22.06
N ASP A 97 -15.73 -9.78 -23.18
CA ASP A 97 -16.35 -9.77 -24.50
C ASP A 97 -17.09 -11.09 -24.73
N HIS A 98 -18.32 -11.14 -24.24
CA HIS A 98 -19.24 -12.22 -24.54
C HIS A 98 -20.22 -11.73 -25.61
N SER A 99 -19.85 -11.94 -26.88
CA SER A 99 -20.76 -11.71 -28.00
C SER A 99 -21.57 -12.98 -28.30
N ALA A 100 -22.89 -12.86 -28.21
CA ALA A 100 -23.86 -13.81 -28.75
C ALA A 100 -24.59 -13.15 -29.93
N GLU A 101 -23.84 -12.55 -30.86
CA GLU A 101 -24.47 -11.88 -32.00
C GLU A 101 -25.24 -12.88 -32.87
N PRO A 102 -26.56 -12.69 -33.03
CA PRO A 102 -27.35 -13.54 -33.91
C PRO A 102 -26.98 -13.26 -35.37
N PRO A 103 -27.13 -14.24 -36.28
CA PRO A 103 -26.88 -14.02 -37.71
C PRO A 103 -27.79 -12.92 -38.23
N THR A 104 -27.19 -11.88 -38.83
CA THR A 104 -27.91 -10.79 -39.48
C THR A 104 -27.77 -10.92 -41.00
N ALA A 105 -28.85 -10.62 -41.72
CA ALA A 105 -28.84 -10.56 -43.18
C ALA A 105 -29.46 -9.23 -43.62
N ALA A 106 -28.71 -8.45 -44.39
CA ALA A 106 -29.17 -7.20 -44.98
C ALA A 106 -29.02 -7.26 -46.50
N THR A 107 -30.10 -6.93 -47.22
CA THR A 107 -30.06 -6.81 -48.68
C THR A 107 -29.38 -5.50 -49.07
N VAL A 108 -28.15 -5.58 -49.57
CA VAL A 108 -27.37 -4.40 -49.96
C VAL A 108 -27.95 -3.72 -51.20
N THR A 109 -28.27 -4.52 -52.24
CA THR A 109 -28.85 -4.03 -53.49
C THR A 109 -29.80 -5.07 -54.11
N VAL A 110 -30.78 -4.60 -54.89
CA VAL A 110 -31.72 -5.46 -55.63
C VAL A 110 -31.57 -5.22 -57.13
N PHE A 111 -31.07 -6.22 -57.85
CA PHE A 111 -31.01 -6.19 -59.32
C PHE A 111 -32.28 -6.79 -59.92
N ARG A 112 -32.93 -6.05 -60.82
CA ARG A 112 -34.19 -6.44 -61.49
C ARG A 112 -33.93 -6.79 -62.96
N ASP A 113 -34.80 -7.59 -63.57
CA ASP A 113 -34.73 -7.89 -65.01
C ASP A 113 -34.81 -6.58 -65.82
N PRO A 114 -33.78 -6.22 -66.61
CA PRO A 114 -33.77 -4.99 -67.39
C PRO A 114 -34.87 -4.91 -68.46
N LYS A 115 -35.49 -6.03 -68.85
CA LYS A 115 -36.60 -6.06 -69.82
C LYS A 115 -37.97 -6.16 -69.15
N ALA A 116 -38.06 -6.12 -67.83
CA ALA A 116 -39.34 -6.08 -67.14
C ALA A 116 -40.02 -4.73 -67.41
N GLY A 117 -41.22 -4.77 -67.99
CA GLY A 117 -41.99 -3.59 -68.33
C GLY A 117 -43.42 -3.92 -68.77
N PRO A 118 -44.28 -2.91 -68.96
CA PRO A 118 -45.66 -3.11 -69.39
C PRO A 118 -45.70 -3.81 -70.76
N GLY A 119 -46.44 -4.92 -70.86
CA GLY A 119 -46.57 -5.70 -72.10
C GLY A 119 -45.43 -6.69 -72.39
N ALA A 120 -44.36 -6.72 -71.58
CA ALA A 120 -43.28 -7.70 -71.71
C ALA A 120 -43.64 -9.02 -70.98
N PRO A 121 -43.25 -10.19 -71.52
CA PRO A 121 -43.47 -11.47 -70.84
C PRO A 121 -42.65 -11.53 -69.53
N ARG A 122 -43.28 -12.04 -68.46
CA ARG A 122 -42.61 -12.19 -67.16
C ARG A 122 -41.56 -13.30 -67.25
N ARG A 123 -40.29 -12.96 -67.05
CA ARG A 123 -39.18 -13.90 -67.00
C ARG A 123 -38.74 -14.11 -65.55
N ALA A 124 -38.42 -15.35 -65.19
CA ALA A 124 -37.86 -15.69 -63.89
C ALA A 124 -36.33 -15.79 -64.00
N ALA A 125 -35.60 -15.37 -62.95
CA ALA A 125 -34.18 -15.64 -62.85
C ALA A 125 -33.98 -17.14 -62.58
N SER A 126 -33.46 -17.87 -63.57
CA SER A 126 -33.30 -19.34 -63.52
C SER A 126 -31.89 -19.77 -63.11
N CYS A 127 -30.89 -18.90 -63.25
CA CYS A 127 -29.54 -19.13 -62.77
C CYS A 127 -28.88 -17.81 -62.37
N VAL A 128 -28.09 -17.84 -61.29
CA VAL A 128 -27.20 -16.77 -60.88
C VAL A 128 -25.81 -17.35 -60.70
N SER A 129 -24.79 -16.74 -61.30
CA SER A 129 -23.40 -17.16 -61.20
C SER A 129 -22.51 -15.95 -60.91
N TRP A 130 -21.47 -16.15 -60.09
CA TRP A 130 -20.50 -15.12 -59.75
C TRP A 130 -19.36 -15.11 -60.76
N HIS A 131 -18.90 -13.92 -61.15
CA HIS A 131 -17.74 -13.78 -62.02
C HIS A 131 -16.46 -14.21 -61.27
N PRO A 132 -15.56 -15.00 -61.89
CA PRO A 132 -14.40 -15.58 -61.19
C PRO A 132 -13.32 -14.54 -60.83
N ASP A 133 -13.25 -13.44 -61.56
CA ASP A 133 -12.23 -12.37 -61.42
C ASP A 133 -12.58 -11.31 -60.35
N GLY A 134 -13.44 -11.66 -59.38
CA GLY A 134 -13.77 -10.81 -58.22
C GLY A 134 -15.26 -10.68 -57.92
N ALA A 135 -15.58 -10.50 -56.63
CA ALA A 135 -16.93 -10.54 -56.06
C ALA A 135 -17.86 -9.36 -56.42
N ALA A 136 -17.48 -8.50 -57.37
CA ALA A 136 -18.25 -7.31 -57.70
C ALA A 136 -19.23 -7.49 -58.88
N LYS A 137 -19.20 -8.64 -59.57
CA LYS A 137 -20.05 -8.90 -60.74
C LYS A 137 -20.73 -10.27 -60.65
N ALA A 138 -22.02 -10.29 -60.95
CA ALA A 138 -22.80 -11.51 -61.11
C ALA A 138 -23.44 -11.55 -62.50
N VAL A 139 -23.60 -12.75 -63.05
CA VAL A 139 -24.35 -13.03 -64.27
C VAL A 139 -25.68 -13.67 -63.86
N VAL A 140 -26.78 -13.17 -64.42
CA VAL A 140 -28.13 -13.67 -64.16
C VAL A 140 -28.77 -14.11 -65.47
N ALA A 141 -29.23 -15.37 -65.52
CA ALA A 141 -30.01 -15.90 -66.63
C ALA A 141 -31.50 -15.75 -66.35
N TYR A 142 -32.24 -15.17 -67.30
CA TYR A 142 -33.70 -14.99 -67.22
C TYR A 142 -34.41 -15.83 -68.27
N SER A 143 -35.37 -16.66 -67.87
CA SER A 143 -36.15 -17.53 -68.77
C SER A 143 -37.65 -17.44 -68.53
N ILE A 144 -38.45 -17.69 -69.57
CA ILE A 144 -39.90 -17.81 -69.47
C ILE A 144 -40.20 -19.26 -69.07
N LEU A 145 -40.57 -19.46 -67.80
CA LEU A 145 -41.14 -20.73 -67.37
C LEU A 145 -42.59 -20.77 -67.86
N GLY A 146 -42.83 -21.52 -68.94
CA GLY A 146 -44.19 -21.83 -69.37
C GLY A 146 -44.91 -22.54 -68.23
N ARG A 147 -46.10 -22.06 -67.87
CA ARG A 147 -47.03 -22.87 -67.07
C ARG A 147 -47.46 -24.04 -67.95
N SER A 148 -47.17 -25.27 -67.54
CA SER A 148 -47.82 -26.46 -68.09
C SER A 148 -49.32 -26.38 -67.89
#